data_AF-A3TLP2-F1
#
_entry.id   AF-A3TLP2-F1
#
_cell.length_a   1.000
_cell.length_b   1.000
_cell.length_c   1.000
_cell.angle_alpha   90.00
_cell.angle_beta   90.00
_cell.angle_gamma   90.00
#
_symmetry.space_group_name_H-M   'P 1'
#
loop_
_entity.id
_entity.type
_entity.pdbx_description
1 polymer ?
#
loop_
_entity_poly.entity_id
_entity_poly.type
_entity_poly.pdbx_seq_one_letter_code
_entity_poly.pdbx_strand_id
1 'polypeptide(L)'
;MSTPQFPTIFRGYDPIQVDRHLASIGDTVDAARQEVAQITVELTKAKQQNADLASTLKEHKALVASLEAKESQVSSPTFAHLGERIGTMLGLADEEATSIRATATAEADKHRRLADESSATVRAEADRYAEEVRSRAEVEASEVVAKAKQDATALLDDAGREASARREEAEAYFENQRARAAAAAADFESTLQERRDRATSEFTLAQSSHEDRLRELQERTDQLAKESEEEHRSRAAEAVSILDQAKAEASAMVTTAKEQAERIRRDSERELAAATARRDSITAQLSNVRNMLGTLGGASSIGQADHAQAAAPEAAPKAPATAEAEVQAETPAEAEVQTETPAEAEVQTETPAEAEVQTETPAEAEVQTEPESKPKVNAKTR
;
A
#
# COMPACT_ATOMS: atom_id res chain seq x y z
N MET A 1 107.68 -121.42 -1.03
CA MET A 1 107.21 -122.10 0.20
C MET A 1 108.26 -121.93 1.28
N SER A 2 108.01 -121.04 2.23
CA SER A 2 108.87 -120.79 3.38
C SER A 2 108.37 -121.65 4.54
N THR A 3 109.22 -122.44 5.18
CA THR A 3 108.81 -123.28 6.32
C THR A 3 108.54 -122.41 7.56
N PRO A 4 107.36 -122.45 8.18
CA PRO A 4 107.05 -121.64 9.36
C PRO A 4 107.79 -122.18 10.59
N GLN A 5 108.48 -121.30 11.33
CA GLN A 5 109.26 -121.65 12.51
C GLN A 5 108.43 -121.39 13.78
N PHE A 6 107.91 -122.47 14.38
CA PHE A 6 107.12 -122.40 15.62
C PHE A 6 108.02 -122.47 16.88
N PRO A 7 107.84 -121.59 17.87
CA PRO A 7 108.56 -121.67 19.14
C PRO A 7 108.09 -122.87 19.99
N THR A 8 109.05 -123.63 20.54
CA THR A 8 108.82 -124.80 21.40
C THR A 8 108.82 -124.41 22.89
N ILE A 9 107.79 -124.82 23.63
CA ILE A 9 107.70 -124.66 25.09
C ILE A 9 107.81 -126.04 25.74
N PHE A 10 108.81 -126.22 26.62
CA PHE A 10 108.99 -127.31 27.60
C PHE A 10 108.35 -128.68 27.27
N ARG A 11 108.76 -129.26 26.13
CA ARG A 11 108.32 -130.56 25.52
C ARG A 11 107.17 -130.52 24.50
N GLY A 12 107.02 -129.45 23.73
CA GLY A 12 106.20 -129.43 22.52
C GLY A 12 106.18 -128.08 21.81
N TYR A 13 105.55 -128.01 20.63
CA TYR A 13 105.19 -126.74 20.00
C TYR A 13 104.07 -126.06 20.80
N ASP A 14 104.05 -124.73 20.87
CA ASP A 14 102.96 -123.97 21.49
C ASP A 14 101.62 -124.28 20.79
N PRO A 15 100.67 -124.95 21.46
CA PRO A 15 99.40 -125.35 20.85
C PRO A 15 98.62 -124.16 20.30
N ILE A 16 98.66 -123.01 20.97
CA ILE A 16 97.89 -121.83 20.57
C ILE A 16 98.45 -121.22 19.28
N GLN A 17 99.76 -121.23 19.07
CA GLN A 17 100.36 -120.77 17.82
C GLN A 17 100.14 -121.75 16.67
N VAL A 18 100.22 -123.06 16.93
CA VAL A 18 99.94 -124.09 15.92
C VAL A 18 98.48 -124.03 15.50
N ASP A 19 97.53 -123.93 16.44
CA ASP A 19 96.10 -123.80 16.14
C ASP A 19 95.79 -122.51 15.38
N ARG A 20 96.45 -121.38 15.71
CA ARG A 20 96.31 -120.12 14.96
C ARG A 20 96.83 -120.26 13.52
N HIS A 21 97.94 -120.98 13.32
CA HIS A 21 98.49 -121.20 11.99
C HIS A 21 97.69 -122.23 11.18
N LEU A 22 97.16 -123.27 11.81
CA LEU A 22 96.23 -124.21 11.18
C LEU A 22 94.92 -123.50 10.81
N ALA A 23 94.40 -122.63 11.67
CA ALA A 23 93.27 -121.76 11.36
C ALA A 23 93.59 -120.83 10.19
N SER A 24 94.77 -120.18 10.16
CA SER A 24 95.14 -119.32 9.04
C SER A 24 95.33 -120.10 7.74
N ILE A 25 95.87 -121.33 7.79
CA ILE A 25 95.92 -122.22 6.62
C ILE A 25 94.50 -122.57 6.19
N GLY A 26 93.62 -122.94 7.12
CA GLY A 26 92.21 -123.19 6.86
C GLY A 26 91.54 -122.02 6.14
N ASP A 27 91.73 -120.81 6.66
CA ASP A 27 91.24 -119.56 6.06
C ASP A 27 91.83 -119.35 4.65
N THR A 28 93.13 -119.62 4.43
CA THR A 28 93.72 -119.51 3.08
C THR A 28 93.24 -120.59 2.12
N VAL A 29 92.96 -121.81 2.59
CA VAL A 29 92.43 -122.90 1.76
C VAL A 29 90.97 -122.62 1.41
N ASP A 30 90.19 -122.11 2.35
CA ASP A 30 88.80 -121.73 2.10
C ASP A 30 88.73 -120.48 1.21
N ALA A 31 89.64 -119.51 1.37
CA ALA A 31 89.80 -118.40 0.43
C ALA A 31 90.19 -118.90 -0.98
N ALA A 32 91.17 -119.80 -1.10
CA ALA A 32 91.58 -120.37 -2.39
C ALA A 32 90.45 -121.21 -3.03
N ARG A 33 89.65 -121.93 -2.23
CA ARG A 33 88.47 -122.66 -2.72
C ARG A 33 87.38 -121.71 -3.20
N GLN A 34 87.14 -120.60 -2.49
CA GLN A 34 86.22 -119.56 -2.92
C GLN A 34 86.70 -118.90 -4.22
N GLU A 35 88.00 -118.60 -4.35
CA GLU A 35 88.59 -118.08 -5.58
C GLU A 35 88.46 -119.07 -6.74
N VAL A 36 88.77 -120.36 -6.54
CA VAL A 36 88.60 -121.38 -7.59
C VAL A 36 87.12 -121.53 -7.98
N ALA A 37 86.19 -121.46 -7.02
CA ALA A 37 84.76 -121.48 -7.32
C ALA A 37 84.34 -120.25 -8.13
N GLN A 38 84.81 -119.06 -7.75
CA GLN A 38 84.55 -117.81 -8.49
C GLN A 38 85.13 -117.89 -9.90
N ILE A 39 86.40 -118.26 -10.05
CA ILE A 39 87.06 -118.41 -11.36
C ILE A 39 86.35 -119.46 -12.21
N THR A 40 85.85 -120.55 -11.62
CA THR A 40 85.11 -121.57 -12.36
C THR A 40 83.79 -121.03 -12.89
N VAL A 41 83.07 -120.22 -12.09
CA VAL A 41 81.85 -119.52 -12.52
C VAL A 41 82.15 -118.48 -13.60
N GLU A 42 83.24 -117.74 -13.46
CA GLU A 42 83.68 -116.79 -14.50
C GLU A 42 84.08 -117.49 -15.79
N LEU A 43 84.77 -118.62 -15.70
CA LEU A 43 85.16 -119.44 -16.85
C LEU A 43 83.93 -120.01 -17.56
N THR A 44 82.94 -120.52 -16.84
CA THR A 44 81.71 -121.03 -17.45
C THR A 44 80.91 -119.90 -18.09
N LYS A 45 80.82 -118.74 -17.43
CA LYS A 45 80.19 -117.53 -17.99
C LYS A 45 80.91 -117.06 -19.26
N ALA A 46 82.24 -117.00 -19.24
CA ALA A 46 83.04 -116.59 -20.41
C ALA A 46 82.90 -117.59 -21.57
N LYS A 47 82.87 -118.90 -21.29
CA LYS A 47 82.63 -119.93 -22.31
C LYS A 47 81.24 -119.82 -22.93
N GLN A 48 80.22 -119.58 -22.11
CA GLN A 48 78.85 -119.38 -22.59
C GLN A 48 78.74 -118.12 -23.47
N GLN A 49 79.31 -117.00 -23.00
CA GLN A 49 79.40 -115.77 -23.81
C GLN A 49 80.13 -115.99 -25.14
N ASN A 50 81.20 -116.78 -25.16
CA ASN A 50 81.92 -117.07 -26.39
C ASN A 50 81.08 -117.94 -27.36
N ALA A 51 80.30 -118.89 -26.83
CA ALA A 51 79.36 -119.67 -27.64
C ALA A 51 78.25 -118.80 -28.23
N ASP A 52 77.69 -117.88 -27.44
CA ASP A 52 76.68 -116.91 -27.89
C ASP A 52 77.25 -115.91 -28.92
N LEU A 53 78.50 -115.46 -28.71
CA LEU A 53 79.20 -114.63 -29.69
C LEU A 53 79.49 -115.40 -30.99
N ALA A 54 79.79 -116.70 -30.91
CA ALA A 54 80.03 -117.52 -32.09
C ALA A 54 78.73 -117.80 -32.87
N SER A 55 77.60 -118.00 -32.19
CA SER A 55 76.29 -118.17 -32.84
C SER A 55 75.85 -116.87 -33.51
N THR A 56 75.93 -115.74 -32.81
CA THR A 56 75.62 -114.42 -33.39
C THR A 56 76.57 -114.08 -34.54
N LEU A 57 77.86 -114.40 -34.47
CA LEU A 57 78.78 -114.23 -35.61
C LEU A 57 78.37 -115.08 -36.81
N LYS A 58 77.89 -116.30 -36.59
CA LYS A 58 77.42 -117.18 -37.67
C LYS A 58 76.14 -116.64 -38.29
N GLU A 59 75.20 -116.15 -37.48
CA GLU A 59 73.97 -115.49 -37.93
C GLU A 59 74.28 -114.21 -38.71
N HIS A 60 75.16 -113.35 -38.18
CA HIS A 60 75.61 -112.14 -38.87
C HIS A 60 76.33 -112.47 -40.17
N LYS A 61 77.20 -113.50 -40.21
CA LYS A 61 77.84 -113.93 -41.46
C LYS A 61 76.83 -114.45 -42.48
N ALA A 62 75.81 -115.20 -42.06
CA ALA A 62 74.75 -115.65 -42.94
C ALA A 62 73.90 -114.48 -43.45
N LEU A 63 73.61 -113.50 -42.58
CA LEU A 63 72.90 -112.28 -42.94
C LEU A 63 73.71 -111.43 -43.92
N VAL A 64 75.02 -111.25 -43.67
CA VAL A 64 75.94 -110.57 -44.59
C VAL A 64 76.00 -111.30 -45.93
N ALA A 65 76.20 -112.62 -45.95
CA ALA A 65 76.19 -113.38 -47.21
C ALA A 65 74.84 -113.25 -47.96
N SER A 66 73.71 -113.22 -47.24
CA SER A 66 72.39 -113.00 -47.83
C SER A 66 72.19 -111.57 -48.35
N LEU A 67 72.79 -110.57 -47.69
CA LEU A 67 72.78 -109.18 -48.11
C LEU A 67 73.71 -108.96 -49.29
N GLU A 68 74.91 -109.53 -49.31
CA GLU A 68 75.86 -109.52 -50.42
C GLU A 68 75.27 -110.24 -51.66
N ALA A 69 74.55 -111.34 -51.46
CA ALA A 69 73.80 -111.99 -52.54
C ALA A 69 72.68 -111.09 -53.08
N LYS A 70 71.96 -110.36 -52.22
CA LYS A 70 70.97 -109.36 -52.64
C LYS A 70 71.63 -108.16 -53.32
N GLU A 71 72.77 -107.70 -52.82
CA GLU A 71 73.49 -106.54 -53.34
C GLU A 71 74.13 -106.84 -54.71
N SER A 72 74.65 -108.06 -54.91
CA SER A 72 75.10 -108.52 -56.23
C SER A 72 73.94 -108.74 -57.21
N GLN A 73 72.72 -109.01 -56.73
CA GLN A 73 71.50 -109.03 -57.55
C GLN A 73 70.97 -107.62 -57.86
N VAL A 74 71.29 -106.63 -57.02
CA VAL A 74 70.97 -105.22 -57.22
C VAL A 74 72.16 -104.55 -57.93
N SER A 75 72.30 -104.80 -59.22
CA SER A 75 73.26 -104.06 -60.04
C SER A 75 72.88 -102.57 -60.07
N SER A 76 73.74 -101.74 -59.47
CA SER A 76 73.83 -100.27 -59.54
C SER A 76 72.51 -99.50 -59.37
N PRO A 77 72.26 -98.81 -58.23
CA PRO A 77 71.12 -97.90 -58.11
C PRO A 77 71.23 -96.84 -59.21
N THR A 78 70.36 -96.94 -60.22
CA THR A 78 70.35 -96.03 -61.37
C THR A 78 69.61 -94.75 -60.95
N PHE A 79 70.02 -93.58 -61.45
CA PHE A 79 69.36 -92.28 -61.16
C PHE A 79 67.84 -92.26 -61.45
N ALA A 80 67.32 -93.23 -62.21
CA ALA A 80 65.90 -93.42 -62.49
C ALA A 80 65.05 -93.63 -61.22
N HIS A 81 65.44 -94.52 -60.30
CA HIS A 81 64.68 -94.78 -59.07
C HIS A 81 64.77 -93.65 -58.05
N LEU A 82 65.88 -92.91 -58.06
CA LEU A 82 66.02 -91.70 -57.24
C LEU A 82 65.11 -90.57 -57.77
N GLY A 83 65.03 -90.41 -59.09
CA GLY A 83 64.11 -89.46 -59.74
C GLY A 83 62.65 -89.78 -59.45
N GLU A 84 62.26 -91.06 -59.49
CA GLU A 84 60.91 -91.51 -59.11
C GLU A 84 60.59 -91.19 -57.64
N ARG A 85 61.51 -91.49 -56.71
CA ARG A 85 61.33 -91.20 -55.28
C ARG A 85 61.33 -89.70 -54.95
N ILE A 86 62.13 -88.90 -55.64
CA ILE A 86 62.11 -87.44 -55.48
C ILE A 86 60.80 -86.88 -56.06
N GLY A 87 60.32 -87.40 -57.19
CA GLY A 87 59.04 -87.02 -57.78
C GLY A 87 57.86 -87.30 -56.84
N THR A 88 57.83 -88.47 -56.18
CA THR A 88 56.79 -88.78 -55.19
C THR A 88 56.88 -87.91 -53.94
N MET A 89 58.09 -87.63 -53.43
CA MET A 89 58.26 -86.71 -52.30
C MET A 89 57.83 -85.28 -52.64
N LEU A 90 58.15 -84.79 -53.85
CA LEU A 90 57.71 -83.48 -54.30
C LEU A 90 56.19 -83.43 -54.52
N GLY A 91 55.59 -84.50 -55.04
CA GLY A 91 54.13 -84.63 -55.16
C GLY A 91 53.44 -84.58 -53.80
N LEU A 92 53.89 -85.38 -52.83
CA LEU A 92 53.38 -85.36 -51.46
C LEU A 92 53.58 -83.99 -50.79
N ALA A 93 54.72 -83.34 -51.02
CA ALA A 93 54.97 -82.01 -50.48
C ALA A 93 54.04 -80.95 -51.09
N ASP A 94 53.71 -81.04 -52.39
CA ASP A 94 52.75 -80.13 -53.02
C ASP A 94 51.30 -80.41 -52.59
N GLU A 95 50.92 -81.68 -52.42
CA GLU A 95 49.65 -82.10 -51.81
C GLU A 95 49.53 -81.58 -50.36
N GLU A 96 50.60 -81.68 -49.57
CA GLU A 96 50.60 -81.17 -48.20
C GLU A 96 50.59 -79.63 -48.17
N ALA A 97 51.32 -78.96 -49.06
CA ALA A 97 51.27 -77.50 -49.19
C ALA A 97 49.90 -77.00 -49.65
N THR A 98 49.23 -77.68 -50.57
CA THR A 98 47.85 -77.37 -50.98
C THR A 98 46.85 -77.61 -49.86
N SER A 99 47.00 -78.71 -49.11
CA SER A 99 46.21 -78.99 -47.91
C SER A 99 46.36 -77.91 -46.84
N ILE A 100 47.60 -77.52 -46.48
CA ILE A 100 47.87 -76.45 -45.51
C ILE A 100 47.29 -75.11 -45.96
N ARG A 101 47.40 -74.76 -47.25
CA ARG A 101 46.79 -73.53 -47.77
C ARG A 101 45.26 -73.60 -47.68
N ALA A 102 44.66 -74.73 -48.05
CA ALA A 102 43.22 -74.91 -47.97
C ALA A 102 42.70 -74.79 -46.53
N THR A 103 43.36 -75.43 -45.56
CA THR A 103 42.99 -75.32 -44.14
C THR A 103 43.19 -73.90 -43.61
N ALA A 104 44.31 -73.25 -43.91
CA ALA A 104 44.57 -71.87 -43.50
C ALA A 104 43.52 -70.89 -44.07
N THR A 105 43.12 -71.05 -45.34
CA THR A 105 42.07 -70.21 -45.93
C THR A 105 40.70 -70.47 -45.29
N ALA A 106 40.36 -71.73 -45.01
CA ALA A 106 39.11 -72.08 -44.35
C ALA A 106 39.04 -71.55 -42.92
N GLU A 107 40.15 -71.61 -42.17
CA GLU A 107 40.25 -71.02 -40.83
C GLU A 107 40.17 -69.49 -40.87
N ALA A 108 40.86 -68.83 -41.81
CA ALA A 108 40.78 -67.38 -41.99
C ALA A 108 39.34 -66.93 -42.32
N ASP A 109 38.64 -67.64 -43.22
CA ASP A 109 37.25 -67.37 -43.54
C ASP A 109 36.32 -67.60 -42.33
N LYS A 110 36.57 -68.65 -41.53
CA LYS A 110 35.83 -68.91 -40.30
C LYS A 110 36.04 -67.76 -39.29
N HIS A 111 37.28 -67.33 -39.08
CA HIS A 111 37.57 -66.20 -38.20
C HIS A 111 36.92 -64.90 -38.68
N ARG A 112 36.94 -64.63 -40.00
CA ARG A 112 36.25 -63.47 -40.57
C ARG A 112 34.74 -63.52 -40.31
N ARG A 113 34.09 -64.66 -40.55
CA ARG A 113 32.65 -64.83 -40.28
C ARG A 113 32.30 -64.63 -38.81
N LEU A 114 33.10 -65.19 -37.89
CA LEU A 114 32.89 -64.99 -36.45
C LEU A 114 33.10 -63.52 -36.04
N ALA A 115 34.09 -62.84 -36.61
CA ALA A 115 34.31 -61.41 -36.38
C ALA A 115 33.16 -60.54 -36.92
N ASP A 116 32.63 -60.87 -38.10
CA ASP A 116 31.48 -60.17 -38.69
C ASP A 116 30.20 -60.39 -37.85
N GLU A 117 29.93 -61.62 -37.43
CA GLU A 117 28.76 -61.97 -36.61
C GLU A 117 28.81 -61.31 -35.22
N SER A 118 29.96 -61.37 -34.55
CA SER A 118 30.16 -60.67 -33.27
C SER A 118 30.03 -59.15 -33.41
N SER A 119 30.60 -58.56 -34.46
CA SER A 119 30.46 -57.13 -34.74
C SER A 119 29.01 -56.73 -35.02
N ALA A 120 28.27 -57.56 -35.77
CA ALA A 120 26.86 -57.34 -36.04
C ALA A 120 26.01 -57.41 -34.76
N THR A 121 26.32 -58.36 -33.88
CA THR A 121 25.64 -58.52 -32.58
C THR A 121 25.88 -57.30 -31.69
N VAL A 122 27.14 -56.88 -31.54
CA VAL A 122 27.50 -55.69 -30.74
C VAL A 122 26.83 -54.42 -31.29
N ARG A 123 26.78 -54.24 -32.62
CA ARG A 123 26.07 -53.11 -33.22
C ARG A 123 24.57 -53.15 -32.93
N ALA A 124 23.93 -54.30 -33.09
CA ALA A 124 22.50 -54.44 -32.81
C ALA A 124 22.16 -54.20 -31.34
N GLU A 125 23.02 -54.63 -30.41
CA GLU A 125 22.88 -54.35 -28.97
C GLU A 125 23.07 -52.86 -28.66
N ALA A 126 24.08 -52.23 -29.25
CA ALA A 126 24.32 -50.79 -29.10
C ALA A 126 23.14 -49.95 -29.64
N ASP A 127 22.59 -50.32 -30.80
CA ASP A 127 21.43 -49.64 -31.39
C ASP A 127 20.19 -49.77 -30.52
N ARG A 128 19.92 -50.97 -29.97
CA ARG A 128 18.81 -51.20 -29.04
C ARG A 128 18.96 -50.38 -27.76
N TYR A 129 20.16 -50.36 -27.18
CA TYR A 129 20.45 -49.58 -25.98
C TYR A 129 20.29 -48.08 -26.23
N ALA A 130 20.79 -47.58 -27.36
CA ALA A 130 20.61 -46.18 -27.74
C ALA A 130 19.12 -45.82 -27.91
N GLU A 131 18.32 -46.71 -28.50
CA GLU A 131 16.88 -46.50 -28.64
C GLU A 131 16.16 -46.50 -27.30
N GLU A 132 16.47 -47.43 -26.41
CA GLU A 132 15.90 -47.50 -25.07
C GLU A 132 16.22 -46.24 -24.25
N VAL A 133 17.48 -45.78 -24.29
CA VAL A 133 17.90 -44.56 -23.59
C VAL A 133 17.20 -43.33 -24.18
N ARG A 134 17.08 -43.22 -25.51
CA ARG A 134 16.36 -42.12 -26.16
C ARG A 134 14.88 -42.12 -25.79
N SER A 135 14.22 -43.28 -25.86
CA SER A 135 12.81 -43.42 -25.50
C SER A 135 12.56 -43.05 -24.04
N ARG A 136 13.40 -43.53 -23.11
CA ARG A 136 13.29 -43.17 -21.69
C ARG A 136 13.49 -41.66 -21.48
N ALA A 137 14.51 -41.06 -22.10
CA ALA A 137 14.77 -39.64 -21.99
C ALA A 137 13.61 -38.79 -22.57
N GLU A 138 12.97 -39.24 -23.64
CA GLU A 138 11.81 -38.57 -24.23
C GLU A 138 10.59 -38.63 -23.31
N VAL A 139 10.31 -39.78 -22.70
CA VAL A 139 9.24 -39.92 -21.69
C VAL A 139 9.50 -39.00 -20.51
N GLU A 140 10.69 -39.07 -19.90
CA GLU A 140 11.07 -38.21 -18.76
C GLU A 140 10.97 -36.72 -19.11
N ALA A 141 11.45 -36.31 -20.30
CA ALA A 141 11.34 -34.93 -20.76
C ALA A 141 9.86 -34.51 -20.92
N SER A 142 9.02 -35.38 -21.47
CA SER A 142 7.59 -35.11 -21.64
C SER A 142 6.87 -34.97 -20.29
N GLU A 143 7.22 -35.79 -19.30
CA GLU A 143 6.67 -35.74 -17.94
C GLU A 143 7.09 -34.45 -17.23
N VAL A 144 8.36 -34.06 -17.33
CA VAL A 144 8.87 -32.81 -16.76
C VAL A 144 8.14 -31.61 -17.36
N VAL A 145 7.97 -31.58 -18.69
CA VAL A 145 7.23 -30.49 -19.36
C VAL A 145 5.75 -30.48 -18.97
N ALA A 146 5.12 -31.65 -18.87
CA ALA A 146 3.72 -31.75 -18.45
C ALA A 146 3.53 -31.24 -17.01
N LYS A 147 4.41 -31.64 -16.09
CA LYS A 147 4.40 -31.18 -14.70
C LYS A 147 4.64 -29.68 -14.60
N ALA A 148 5.64 -29.15 -15.31
CA ALA A 148 5.91 -27.71 -15.32
C ALA A 148 4.72 -26.89 -15.83
N LYS A 149 3.98 -27.40 -16.85
CA LYS A 149 2.75 -26.75 -17.34
C LYS A 149 1.61 -26.81 -16.33
N GLN A 150 1.45 -27.93 -15.63
CA GLN A 150 0.45 -28.08 -14.57
C GLN A 150 0.73 -27.12 -13.42
N ASP A 151 1.98 -27.05 -12.95
CA ASP A 151 2.40 -26.15 -11.88
C ASP A 151 2.22 -24.68 -12.27
N ALA A 152 2.59 -24.32 -13.52
CA ALA A 152 2.36 -22.97 -14.05
C ALA A 152 0.87 -22.61 -14.12
N THR A 153 0.01 -23.54 -14.53
CA THR A 153 -1.44 -23.32 -14.60
C THR A 153 -2.02 -23.14 -13.20
N ALA A 154 -1.61 -23.99 -12.23
CA ALA A 154 -2.02 -23.86 -10.85
C ALA A 154 -1.62 -22.51 -10.24
N LEU A 155 -0.38 -22.05 -10.51
CA LEU A 155 0.10 -20.74 -10.06
C LEU A 155 -0.72 -19.59 -10.67
N LEU A 156 -1.08 -19.68 -11.95
CA LEU A 156 -1.93 -18.67 -12.60
C LEU A 156 -3.36 -18.66 -12.03
N ASP A 157 -3.94 -19.82 -11.74
CA ASP A 157 -5.25 -19.93 -11.13
C ASP A 157 -5.25 -19.37 -9.70
N ASP A 158 -4.22 -19.66 -8.90
CA ASP A 158 -4.03 -19.10 -7.57
C ASP A 158 -3.88 -17.57 -7.61
N ALA A 159 -3.00 -17.07 -8.47
CA ALA A 159 -2.82 -15.63 -8.67
C ALA A 159 -4.11 -14.95 -9.16
N GLY A 160 -4.89 -15.63 -10.02
CA GLY A 160 -6.20 -15.16 -10.49
C GLY A 160 -7.23 -15.07 -9.37
N ARG A 161 -7.30 -16.08 -8.50
CA ARG A 161 -8.15 -16.07 -7.30
C ARG A 161 -7.77 -14.97 -6.32
N GLU A 162 -6.48 -14.84 -6.02
CA GLU A 162 -5.98 -13.80 -5.10
C GLU A 162 -6.23 -12.39 -5.66
N ALA A 163 -5.96 -12.17 -6.95
CA ALA A 163 -6.23 -10.88 -7.59
C ALA A 163 -7.72 -10.53 -7.58
N SER A 164 -8.61 -11.52 -7.75
CA SER A 164 -10.06 -11.30 -7.69
C SER A 164 -10.51 -10.99 -6.27
N ALA A 165 -10.04 -11.74 -5.27
CA ALA A 165 -10.33 -11.50 -3.86
C ALA A 165 -9.88 -10.09 -3.42
N ARG A 166 -8.65 -9.66 -3.78
CA ARG A 166 -8.16 -8.31 -3.46
C ARG A 166 -8.98 -7.21 -4.13
N ARG A 167 -9.47 -7.43 -5.37
CA ARG A 167 -10.36 -6.47 -6.04
C ARG A 167 -11.71 -6.38 -5.34
N GLU A 168 -12.31 -7.52 -5.00
CA GLU A 168 -13.58 -7.55 -4.25
C GLU A 168 -13.45 -6.86 -2.89
N GLU A 169 -12.37 -7.11 -2.16
CA GLU A 169 -12.07 -6.43 -0.89
C GLU A 169 -11.90 -4.91 -1.08
N ALA A 170 -11.17 -4.48 -2.10
CA ALA A 170 -11.00 -3.07 -2.42
C ALA A 170 -12.32 -2.40 -2.82
N GLU A 171 -13.11 -3.05 -3.68
CA GLU A 171 -14.44 -2.58 -4.09
C GLU A 171 -15.39 -2.48 -2.90
N ALA A 172 -15.41 -3.48 -2.02
CA ALA A 172 -16.21 -3.45 -0.80
C ALA A 172 -15.78 -2.30 0.13
N TYR A 173 -14.48 -2.04 0.24
CA TYR A 173 -13.95 -0.92 1.02
C TYR A 173 -14.38 0.43 0.41
N PHE A 174 -14.27 0.61 -0.91
CA PHE A 174 -14.69 1.83 -1.59
C PHE A 174 -16.20 2.06 -1.50
N GLU A 175 -17.03 1.02 -1.69
CA GLU A 175 -18.47 1.14 -1.55
C GLU A 175 -18.89 1.46 -0.11
N ASN A 176 -18.21 0.87 0.89
CA ASN A 176 -18.42 1.23 2.29
C ASN A 176 -18.05 2.70 2.56
N GLN A 177 -16.89 3.16 2.08
CA GLN A 177 -16.50 4.57 2.20
C GLN A 177 -17.51 5.50 1.52
N ARG A 178 -17.98 5.13 0.32
CA ARG A 178 -18.97 5.90 -0.44
C ARG A 178 -20.31 5.97 0.30
N ALA A 179 -20.78 4.85 0.82
CA ALA A 179 -22.00 4.79 1.62
C ALA A 179 -21.88 5.62 2.90
N ARG A 180 -20.73 5.56 3.59
CA ARG A 180 -20.45 6.36 4.79
C ARG A 180 -20.38 7.85 4.48
N ALA A 181 -19.75 8.25 3.38
CA ALA A 181 -19.71 9.63 2.93
C ALA A 181 -21.10 10.15 2.55
N ALA A 182 -21.91 9.34 1.86
CA ALA A 182 -23.29 9.68 1.51
C ALA A 182 -24.17 9.83 2.76
N ALA A 183 -24.03 8.93 3.74
CA ALA A 183 -24.73 9.02 5.03
C ALA A 183 -24.34 10.30 5.78
N ALA A 184 -23.04 10.59 5.89
CA ALA A 184 -22.56 11.82 6.52
C ALA A 184 -23.09 13.07 5.80
N ALA A 185 -23.12 13.08 4.47
CA ALA A 185 -23.68 14.19 3.69
C ALA A 185 -25.18 14.38 3.95
N ALA A 186 -25.95 13.29 4.04
CA ALA A 186 -27.38 13.34 4.37
C ALA A 186 -27.62 13.86 5.80
N ASP A 187 -26.80 13.44 6.77
CA ASP A 187 -26.86 13.94 8.14
C ASP A 187 -26.53 15.44 8.20
N PHE A 188 -25.51 15.89 7.44
CA PHE A 188 -25.19 17.32 7.31
C PHE A 188 -26.32 18.12 6.65
N GLU A 189 -26.96 17.58 5.62
CA GLU A 189 -28.12 18.23 5.00
C GLU A 189 -29.29 18.33 5.99
N SER A 190 -29.61 17.24 6.71
CA SER A 190 -30.68 17.23 7.73
C SER A 190 -30.42 18.28 8.81
N THR A 191 -29.22 18.31 9.37
CA THR A 191 -28.86 19.30 10.42
C THR A 191 -28.87 20.74 9.90
N LEU A 192 -28.52 20.97 8.63
CA LEU A 192 -28.66 22.28 8.00
C LEU A 192 -30.12 22.68 7.79
N GLN A 193 -30.98 21.75 7.37
CA GLN A 193 -32.42 22.01 7.24
C GLN A 193 -33.04 22.31 8.60
N GLU A 194 -32.75 21.52 9.63
CA GLU A 194 -33.23 21.77 11.01
C GLU A 194 -32.80 23.16 11.51
N ARG A 195 -31.55 23.57 11.25
CA ARG A 195 -31.06 24.90 11.61
C ARG A 195 -31.77 26.01 10.81
N ARG A 196 -32.07 25.78 9.53
CA ARG A 196 -32.82 26.72 8.69
C ARG A 196 -34.26 26.86 9.15
N ASP A 197 -34.94 25.76 9.44
CA ASP A 197 -36.31 25.74 9.95
C ASP A 197 -36.38 26.41 11.31
N ARG A 198 -35.41 26.13 12.19
CA ARG A 198 -35.29 26.81 13.47
C ARG A 198 -35.07 28.32 13.32
N ALA A 199 -34.12 28.74 12.48
CA ALA A 199 -33.87 30.16 12.25
C ALA A 199 -35.09 30.86 11.62
N THR A 200 -35.80 30.18 10.72
CA THR A 200 -37.03 30.71 10.10
C THR A 200 -38.14 30.86 11.13
N SER A 201 -38.37 29.84 11.97
CA SER A 201 -39.37 29.92 13.04
C SER A 201 -39.05 31.02 14.06
N GLU A 202 -37.80 31.13 14.50
CA GLU A 202 -37.34 32.21 15.39
C GLU A 202 -37.54 33.59 14.75
N PHE A 203 -37.21 33.75 13.45
CA PHE A 203 -37.43 34.99 12.72
C PHE A 203 -38.92 35.35 12.58
N THR A 204 -39.77 34.38 12.24
CA THR A 204 -41.22 34.62 12.11
C THR A 204 -41.85 35.02 13.45
N LEU A 205 -41.43 34.40 14.56
CA LEU A 205 -41.89 34.75 15.90
C LEU A 205 -41.40 36.14 16.33
N ALA A 206 -40.15 36.48 16.01
CA ALA A 206 -39.64 37.83 16.23
C ALA A 206 -40.43 38.87 15.41
N GLN A 207 -40.69 38.58 14.14
CA GLN A 207 -41.46 39.46 13.26
C GLN A 207 -42.90 39.66 13.76
N SER A 208 -43.61 38.60 14.14
CA SER A 208 -44.96 38.75 14.69
C SER A 208 -44.96 39.56 15.99
N SER A 209 -43.96 39.33 16.86
CA SER A 209 -43.79 40.12 18.09
C SER A 209 -43.52 41.59 17.80
N HIS A 210 -42.75 41.90 16.75
CA HIS A 210 -42.50 43.27 16.30
C HIS A 210 -43.76 43.92 15.71
N GLU A 211 -44.52 43.19 14.89
CA GLU A 211 -45.79 43.64 14.33
C GLU A 211 -46.83 43.92 15.42
N ASP A 212 -46.89 43.08 16.46
CA ASP A 212 -47.77 43.27 17.62
C ASP A 212 -47.37 44.52 18.43
N ARG A 213 -46.07 44.73 18.66
CA ARG A 213 -45.57 45.96 19.32
C ARG A 213 -45.88 47.22 18.51
N LEU A 214 -45.73 47.16 17.18
CA LEU A 214 -46.09 48.28 16.30
C LEU A 214 -47.59 48.56 16.34
N ARG A 215 -48.42 47.52 16.36
CA ARG A 215 -49.88 47.65 16.47
C ARG A 215 -50.28 48.27 17.81
N GLU A 216 -49.71 47.82 18.92
CA GLU A 216 -49.95 48.41 20.24
C GLU A 216 -49.52 49.88 20.29
N LEU A 217 -48.36 50.22 19.72
CA LEU A 217 -47.90 51.62 19.62
C LEU A 217 -48.85 52.47 18.77
N GLN A 218 -49.31 51.95 17.63
CA GLN A 218 -50.29 52.61 16.76
C GLN A 218 -51.62 52.86 17.51
N GLU A 219 -52.14 51.84 18.19
CA GLU A 219 -53.36 51.96 19.01
C GLU A 219 -53.20 53.01 20.11
N ARG A 220 -52.05 53.04 20.80
CA ARG A 220 -51.75 54.09 21.79
C ARG A 220 -51.66 55.48 21.18
N THR A 221 -51.05 55.63 19.99
CA THR A 221 -51.00 56.94 19.32
C THR A 221 -52.38 57.39 18.87
N ASP A 222 -53.23 56.49 18.36
CA ASP A 222 -54.60 56.80 17.96
C ASP A 222 -55.46 57.17 19.18
N GLN A 223 -55.26 56.47 20.30
CA GLN A 223 -55.93 56.77 21.56
C GLN A 223 -55.52 58.15 22.09
N LEU A 224 -54.22 58.44 22.14
CA LEU A 224 -53.71 59.76 22.54
C LEU A 224 -54.18 60.87 21.60
N ALA A 225 -54.28 60.61 20.30
CA ALA A 225 -54.81 61.57 19.33
C ALA A 225 -56.30 61.87 19.58
N LYS A 226 -57.11 60.84 19.86
CA LYS A 226 -58.53 61.02 20.24
C LYS A 226 -58.67 61.79 21.55
N GLU A 227 -57.92 61.40 22.58
CA GLU A 227 -57.91 62.08 23.88
C GLU A 227 -57.50 63.55 23.73
N SER A 228 -56.45 63.83 22.95
CA SER A 228 -56.02 65.19 22.63
C SER A 228 -57.09 65.97 21.87
N GLU A 229 -57.75 65.37 20.88
CA GLU A 229 -58.82 66.03 20.13
C GLU A 229 -60.05 66.30 21.02
N GLU A 230 -60.41 65.37 21.91
CA GLU A 230 -61.48 65.55 22.90
C GLU A 230 -61.13 66.65 23.90
N GLU A 231 -59.91 66.66 24.43
CA GLU A 231 -59.44 67.73 25.31
C GLU A 231 -59.46 69.08 24.58
N HIS A 232 -58.98 69.14 23.34
CA HIS A 232 -59.03 70.34 22.50
C HIS A 232 -60.47 70.81 22.26
N ARG A 233 -61.40 69.90 21.95
CA ARG A 233 -62.82 70.23 21.79
C ARG A 233 -63.44 70.74 23.10
N SER A 234 -63.13 70.12 24.24
CA SER A 234 -63.60 70.56 25.56
C SER A 234 -63.09 71.97 25.87
N ARG A 235 -61.77 72.19 25.74
CA ARG A 235 -61.15 73.50 25.96
C ARG A 235 -61.69 74.57 25.00
N ALA A 236 -61.95 74.21 23.75
CA ALA A 236 -62.55 75.12 22.76
C ALA A 236 -64.00 75.46 23.14
N ALA A 237 -64.80 74.49 23.58
CA ALA A 237 -66.17 74.73 24.05
C ALA A 237 -66.20 75.60 25.32
N GLU A 238 -65.31 75.34 26.27
CA GLU A 238 -65.12 76.18 27.46
C GLU A 238 -64.72 77.61 27.07
N ALA A 239 -63.77 77.79 26.14
CA ALA A 239 -63.38 79.11 25.66
C ALA A 239 -64.54 79.84 24.99
N VAL A 240 -65.37 79.16 24.18
CA VAL A 240 -66.59 79.74 23.59
C VAL A 240 -67.59 80.11 24.68
N SER A 241 -67.82 79.26 25.67
CA SER A 241 -68.71 79.55 26.81
C SER A 241 -68.25 80.77 27.59
N ILE A 242 -66.95 80.88 27.88
CA ILE A 242 -66.36 82.04 28.56
C ILE A 242 -66.56 83.31 27.72
N LEU A 243 -66.34 83.24 26.40
CA LEU A 243 -66.58 84.36 25.49
C LEU A 243 -68.05 84.78 25.44
N ASP A 244 -68.98 83.81 25.42
CA ASP A 244 -70.41 84.10 25.42
C ASP A 244 -70.89 84.67 26.76
N GLN A 245 -70.37 84.16 27.89
CA GLN A 245 -70.58 84.76 29.21
C GLN A 245 -70.04 86.19 29.27
N ALA A 246 -68.80 86.42 28.84
CA ALA A 246 -68.21 87.75 28.81
C ALA A 246 -68.98 88.72 27.89
N LYS A 247 -69.49 88.26 26.73
CA LYS A 247 -70.37 89.05 25.86
C LYS A 247 -71.72 89.32 26.51
N ALA A 248 -72.32 88.34 27.19
CA ALA A 248 -73.57 88.51 27.90
C ALA A 248 -73.41 89.54 29.04
N GLU A 249 -72.36 89.42 29.86
CA GLU A 249 -72.00 90.40 30.90
C GLU A 249 -71.72 91.78 30.31
N ALA A 250 -70.96 91.88 29.21
CA ALA A 250 -70.73 93.13 28.51
C ALA A 250 -72.03 93.75 27.99
N SER A 251 -72.92 92.95 27.40
CA SER A 251 -74.22 93.42 26.93
C SER A 251 -75.12 93.87 28.10
N ALA A 252 -75.09 93.16 29.23
CA ALA A 252 -75.79 93.52 30.45
C ALA A 252 -75.26 94.84 31.03
N MET A 253 -73.94 95.01 31.08
CA MET A 253 -73.29 96.27 31.46
C MET A 253 -73.69 97.41 30.53
N VAL A 254 -73.73 97.19 29.20
CA VAL A 254 -74.20 98.21 28.25
C VAL A 254 -75.67 98.55 28.45
N THR A 255 -76.54 97.56 28.71
CA THR A 255 -77.96 97.81 28.98
C THR A 255 -78.18 98.57 30.28
N THR A 256 -77.50 98.18 31.36
CA THR A 256 -77.59 98.88 32.65
C THR A 256 -77.04 100.29 32.56
N ALA A 257 -75.94 100.51 31.83
CA ALA A 257 -75.41 101.84 31.53
C ALA A 257 -76.40 102.68 30.70
N LYS A 258 -77.06 102.09 29.69
CA LYS A 258 -78.11 102.78 28.90
C LYS A 258 -79.33 103.11 29.73
N GLU A 259 -79.78 102.21 30.60
CA GLU A 259 -80.88 102.47 31.53
C GLU A 259 -80.53 103.56 32.53
N GLN A 260 -79.31 103.55 33.08
CA GLN A 260 -78.80 104.61 33.93
C GLN A 260 -78.74 105.94 33.17
N ALA A 261 -78.25 105.95 31.93
CA ALA A 261 -78.22 107.13 31.08
C ALA A 261 -79.63 107.65 30.76
N GLU A 262 -80.61 106.77 30.49
CA GLU A 262 -82.01 107.12 30.29
C GLU A 262 -82.68 107.61 31.58
N ARG A 263 -82.37 107.03 32.74
CA ARG A 263 -82.82 107.56 34.05
C ARG A 263 -82.24 108.94 34.28
N ILE A 264 -80.94 109.13 34.12
CA ILE A 264 -80.28 110.43 34.21
C ILE A 264 -80.91 111.40 33.21
N ARG A 265 -81.22 110.98 31.97
CA ARG A 265 -81.88 111.84 30.98
C ARG A 265 -83.28 112.23 31.42
N ARG A 266 -84.11 111.30 31.90
CA ARG A 266 -85.48 111.58 32.39
C ARG A 266 -85.47 112.43 33.65
N ASP A 267 -84.55 112.17 34.56
CA ASP A 267 -84.36 112.96 35.77
C ASP A 267 -83.88 114.35 35.39
N SER A 268 -82.92 114.47 34.46
CA SER A 268 -82.48 115.76 33.90
C SER A 268 -83.61 116.48 33.16
N GLU A 269 -84.43 115.79 32.36
CA GLU A 269 -85.60 116.35 31.67
C GLU A 269 -86.69 116.76 32.65
N ARG A 270 -86.91 115.99 33.73
CA ARG A 270 -87.81 116.37 34.82
C ARG A 270 -87.28 117.59 35.55
N GLU A 271 -85.98 117.65 35.82
CA GLU A 271 -85.34 118.82 36.41
C GLU A 271 -85.41 120.03 35.46
N LEU A 272 -85.23 119.84 34.15
CA LEU A 272 -85.37 120.87 33.12
C LEU A 272 -86.82 121.33 33.02
N ALA A 273 -87.80 120.43 33.06
CA ALA A 273 -89.22 120.74 33.05
C ALA A 273 -89.64 121.45 34.34
N ALA A 274 -89.12 121.01 35.50
CA ALA A 274 -89.33 121.68 36.78
C ALA A 274 -88.66 123.06 36.81
N ALA A 275 -87.48 123.21 36.24
CA ALA A 275 -86.79 124.49 36.08
C ALA A 275 -87.52 125.42 35.10
N THR A 276 -88.06 124.88 34.00
CA THR A 276 -88.90 125.62 33.05
C THR A 276 -90.22 126.02 33.68
N ALA A 277 -90.87 125.14 34.46
CA ALA A 277 -92.07 125.47 35.22
C ALA A 277 -91.81 126.51 36.32
N ARG A 278 -90.64 126.47 36.98
CA ARG A 278 -90.17 127.55 37.88
C ARG A 278 -89.95 128.85 37.11
N ARG A 279 -89.34 128.80 35.93
CA ARG A 279 -89.15 129.98 35.06
C ARG A 279 -90.49 130.56 34.62
N ASP A 280 -91.43 129.71 34.22
CA ASP A 280 -92.75 130.12 33.74
C ASP A 280 -93.63 130.61 34.89
N SER A 281 -93.50 130.05 36.11
CA SER A 281 -94.15 130.58 37.31
C SER A 281 -93.55 131.90 37.75
N ILE A 282 -92.22 132.09 37.65
CA ILE A 282 -91.56 133.38 37.84
C ILE A 282 -92.02 134.38 36.76
N THR A 283 -92.18 133.95 35.51
CA THR A 283 -92.68 134.81 34.41
C THR A 283 -94.14 135.19 34.61
N ALA A 284 -94.97 134.27 35.11
CA ALA A 284 -96.37 134.53 35.49
C ALA A 284 -96.47 135.44 36.72
N GLN A 285 -95.59 135.27 37.72
CA GLN A 285 -95.48 136.14 38.89
C GLN A 285 -95.01 137.55 38.49
N LEU A 286 -94.07 137.66 37.55
CA LEU A 286 -93.64 138.94 36.98
C LEU A 286 -94.72 139.59 36.10
N SER A 287 -95.58 138.81 35.43
CA SER A 287 -96.74 139.34 34.69
C SER A 287 -97.83 139.87 35.61
N ASN A 288 -98.03 139.24 36.78
CA ASN A 288 -99.01 139.68 37.77
C ASN A 288 -98.51 140.92 38.55
N VAL A 289 -97.21 140.99 38.80
CA VAL A 289 -96.54 142.21 39.29
C VAL A 289 -96.54 143.31 38.21
N ARG A 290 -96.45 142.99 36.92
CA ARG A 290 -96.55 143.94 35.80
C ARG A 290 -97.96 144.57 35.65
N ASN A 291 -99.04 143.86 36.00
CA ASN A 291 -100.39 144.44 36.05
C ASN A 291 -100.65 145.27 37.33
N MET A 292 -100.00 144.94 38.47
CA MET A 292 -100.04 145.76 39.69
C MET A 292 -99.05 146.94 39.70
N LEU A 293 -98.13 147.00 38.73
CA LEU A 293 -97.25 148.14 38.44
C LEU A 293 -97.71 148.94 37.20
N GLY A 294 -99.03 148.99 36.97
CA GLY A 294 -99.69 149.90 36.02
C GLY A 294 -100.07 151.27 36.60
N THR A 295 -99.78 151.54 37.89
CA THR A 295 -100.10 152.80 38.62
C THR A 295 -98.87 153.48 39.22
N LEU A 296 -97.79 153.58 38.45
CA LEU A 296 -96.84 154.70 38.38
C LEU A 296 -95.75 154.26 37.40
N GLY A 297 -95.30 155.20 36.54
CA GLY A 297 -94.38 154.98 35.42
C GLY A 297 -93.12 154.15 35.78
N GLY A 298 -92.50 153.45 34.83
CA GLY A 298 -92.19 153.88 33.47
C GLY A 298 -90.68 154.08 33.34
N ALA A 299 -90.07 153.50 32.29
CA ALA A 299 -88.68 153.64 31.82
C ALA A 299 -87.56 152.98 32.67
N SER A 300 -86.46 152.36 32.19
CA SER A 300 -85.83 152.06 30.88
C SER A 300 -84.56 151.20 31.19
N SER A 301 -84.27 150.05 30.54
CA SER A 301 -83.35 149.80 29.38
C SER A 301 -81.89 150.28 29.58
N ILE A 302 -80.79 149.49 29.49
CA ILE A 302 -80.05 148.96 28.29
C ILE A 302 -78.79 148.20 28.80
N GLY A 303 -78.46 146.96 28.38
CA GLY A 303 -77.55 146.57 27.27
C GLY A 303 -76.72 145.35 27.75
N GLN A 304 -76.42 144.23 27.05
CA GLN A 304 -76.13 143.82 25.66
C GLN A 304 -74.63 143.48 25.47
N ALA A 305 -74.39 142.22 25.06
CA ALA A 305 -73.23 141.63 24.34
C ALA A 305 -71.87 141.56 25.10
N ASP A 306 -70.93 140.65 24.83
CA ASP A 306 -70.70 139.74 23.71
C ASP A 306 -69.67 138.64 24.08
N HIS A 307 -69.52 137.71 23.13
CA HIS A 307 -68.64 136.57 22.89
C HIS A 307 -67.13 136.56 23.24
N ALA A 308 -66.71 135.32 23.57
CA ALA A 308 -65.68 134.47 22.94
C ALA A 308 -64.17 134.51 23.34
N GLN A 309 -63.65 133.26 23.39
CA GLN A 309 -62.28 132.76 23.13
C GLN A 309 -61.17 133.16 24.14
N ALA A 310 -60.10 132.39 24.44
CA ALA A 310 -59.46 131.21 23.85
C ALA A 310 -58.37 130.62 24.80
N ALA A 311 -57.72 129.53 24.33
CA ALA A 311 -56.36 128.99 24.62
C ALA A 311 -56.26 127.86 25.68
N ALA A 312 -56.06 126.57 25.30
CA ALA A 312 -54.83 125.85 24.81
C ALA A 312 -53.94 125.32 25.97
N PRO A 313 -53.08 124.26 25.87
CA PRO A 313 -52.43 123.55 24.71
C PRO A 313 -52.66 121.98 24.70
N GLU A 314 -52.45 121.14 23.66
CA GLU A 314 -51.28 120.70 22.82
C GLU A 314 -50.25 119.79 23.56
N ALA A 315 -49.74 118.61 23.15
CA ALA A 315 -49.96 117.57 22.12
C ALA A 315 -49.07 116.30 22.40
N ALA A 316 -49.48 115.11 21.88
CA ALA A 316 -48.70 113.93 21.37
C ALA A 316 -47.69 113.15 22.30
N PRO A 317 -47.38 111.83 22.12
CA PRO A 317 -46.99 111.14 20.87
C PRO A 317 -47.50 109.68 20.64
N LYS A 318 -46.99 109.03 19.56
CA LYS A 318 -47.40 107.76 18.91
C LYS A 318 -46.38 106.60 19.10
N ALA A 319 -46.93 105.37 18.99
CA ALA A 319 -46.40 104.09 18.44
C ALA A 319 -45.39 103.22 19.24
N PRO A 320 -45.48 101.88 19.08
CA PRO A 320 -44.29 101.03 19.12
C PRO A 320 -44.18 100.12 17.89
N ALA A 321 -42.92 99.82 17.51
CA ALA A 321 -42.53 98.76 16.58
C ALA A 321 -41.41 97.92 17.22
N THR A 322 -41.46 96.63 16.89
CA THR A 322 -40.62 95.46 17.17
C THR A 322 -39.09 95.62 17.11
N ALA A 323 -38.34 94.89 17.96
CA ALA A 323 -37.49 93.72 17.60
C ALA A 323 -36.35 93.43 18.61
N GLU A 324 -36.27 92.14 19.01
CA GLU A 324 -35.10 91.26 19.25
C GLU A 324 -34.05 91.46 20.38
N ALA A 325 -33.60 90.26 20.86
CA ALA A 325 -32.33 89.85 21.50
C ALA A 325 -32.12 90.17 23.01
N GLU A 326 -32.18 89.15 23.90
CA GLU A 326 -31.03 88.36 24.49
C GLU A 326 -30.43 89.09 25.72
N VAL A 327 -30.06 88.54 26.89
CA VAL A 327 -29.51 87.27 27.40
C VAL A 327 -29.86 87.26 28.93
N GLN A 328 -29.91 86.19 29.72
CA GLN A 328 -28.75 85.52 30.35
C GLN A 328 -29.28 84.61 31.48
N ALA A 329 -28.88 83.34 31.50
CA ALA A 329 -28.93 82.49 32.70
C ALA A 329 -27.80 81.46 32.63
N GLU A 330 -27.26 81.18 33.80
CA GLU A 330 -25.91 80.67 34.09
C GLU A 330 -25.73 79.15 33.87
N THR A 331 -24.53 78.79 33.41
CA THR A 331 -23.82 77.50 33.61
C THR A 331 -23.19 77.44 35.02
N PRO A 332 -22.57 76.35 35.55
CA PRO A 332 -21.98 75.19 34.84
C PRO A 332 -22.06 73.82 35.56
N ALA A 333 -21.59 72.75 34.91
CA ALA A 333 -20.42 71.95 35.36
C ALA A 333 -20.28 70.62 34.59
N GLU A 334 -19.01 70.28 34.35
CA GLU A 334 -18.43 69.21 33.56
C GLU A 334 -18.65 67.79 34.11
N ALA A 335 -18.61 66.78 33.22
CA ALA A 335 -17.82 65.57 33.45
C ALA A 335 -17.56 64.80 32.13
N GLU A 336 -16.30 64.42 31.99
CA GLU A 336 -15.62 63.62 30.95
C GLU A 336 -16.26 62.26 30.68
N VAL A 337 -16.17 61.74 29.44
CA VAL A 337 -15.72 60.34 29.19
C VAL A 337 -15.03 60.23 27.82
N GLN A 338 -13.84 59.64 27.88
CA GLN A 338 -12.96 59.18 26.80
C GLN A 338 -13.64 58.16 25.88
N THR A 339 -13.24 58.09 24.61
CA THR A 339 -13.28 56.81 23.88
C THR A 339 -11.92 56.54 23.25
N GLU A 340 -11.31 55.49 23.76
CA GLU A 340 -10.11 54.84 23.28
C GLU A 340 -10.41 54.02 22.01
N THR A 341 -9.39 53.92 21.17
CA THR A 341 -9.21 52.88 20.13
C THR A 341 -9.32 51.47 20.71
N PRO A 342 -9.79 50.49 19.91
CA PRO A 342 -8.89 49.39 19.49
C PRO A 342 -9.04 49.10 17.98
N ALA A 343 -7.96 48.88 17.22
CA ALA A 343 -7.12 47.67 17.15
C ALA A 343 -7.82 46.47 16.46
N GLU A 344 -7.26 46.13 15.29
CA GLU A 344 -7.07 44.80 14.69
C GLU A 344 -8.28 43.86 14.45
N ALA A 345 -8.52 43.55 13.18
CA ALA A 345 -8.86 42.19 12.74
C ALA A 345 -8.35 41.98 11.31
N GLU A 346 -7.18 41.34 11.21
CA GLU A 346 -6.64 40.76 9.99
C GLU A 346 -7.63 39.75 9.40
N VAL A 347 -7.81 39.80 8.08
CA VAL A 347 -8.53 38.78 7.33
C VAL A 347 -7.58 37.57 7.20
N GLN A 348 -7.71 36.61 8.11
CA GLN A 348 -7.15 35.27 7.93
C GLN A 348 -7.97 34.52 6.87
N THR A 349 -7.42 34.42 5.66
CA THR A 349 -7.83 33.40 4.70
C THR A 349 -7.19 32.08 5.12
N GLU A 350 -7.95 31.24 5.83
CA GLU A 350 -7.57 29.84 6.01
C GLU A 350 -7.75 29.08 4.69
N THR A 351 -6.61 28.77 4.08
CA THR A 351 -6.45 27.77 3.03
C THR A 351 -6.71 26.39 3.64
N PRO A 352 -7.52 25.49 3.06
CA PRO A 352 -7.66 24.15 3.62
C PRO A 352 -6.45 23.30 3.23
N ALA A 353 -5.76 22.81 4.27
CA ALA A 353 -5.12 21.51 4.41
C ALA A 353 -4.43 20.91 3.16
N GLU A 354 -3.10 21.09 3.10
CA GLU A 354 -2.24 20.09 2.47
C GLU A 354 -2.31 18.80 3.31
N ALA A 355 -2.86 17.75 2.70
CA ALA A 355 -2.76 16.40 3.22
C ALA A 355 -1.30 15.94 3.14
N GLU A 356 -0.65 15.81 4.30
CA GLU A 356 0.60 15.07 4.43
C GLU A 356 0.36 13.61 4.00
N VAL A 357 0.75 13.29 2.78
CA VAL A 357 0.92 11.92 2.33
C VAL A 357 2.17 11.37 3.00
N GLN A 358 1.98 10.64 4.11
CA GLN A 358 2.99 9.75 4.64
C GLN A 358 3.26 8.66 3.61
N THR A 359 4.30 8.84 2.80
CA THR A 359 4.88 7.74 2.02
C THR A 359 5.70 6.88 2.97
N GLU A 360 5.09 5.83 3.49
CA GLU A 360 5.84 4.71 4.06
C GLU A 360 6.67 4.07 2.93
N THR A 361 7.98 4.21 3.06
CA THR A 361 8.98 3.54 2.23
C THR A 361 8.90 2.03 2.51
N PRO A 362 8.68 1.14 1.51
CA PRO A 362 8.81 -0.28 1.76
C PRO A 362 10.29 -0.66 1.81
N ALA A 363 10.61 -1.43 2.85
CA ALA A 363 11.92 -1.94 3.20
C ALA A 363 12.64 -2.63 2.03
N GLU A 364 13.93 -2.31 1.89
CA GLU A 364 14.88 -3.07 1.08
C GLU A 364 14.92 -4.52 1.58
N ALA A 365 14.52 -5.44 0.70
CA ALA A 365 14.76 -6.86 0.88
C ALA A 365 16.26 -7.14 0.66
N GLU A 366 17.01 -7.32 1.75
CA GLU A 366 18.34 -7.91 1.74
C GLU A 366 18.26 -9.34 1.17
N VAL A 367 18.61 -9.48 -0.10
CA VAL A 367 18.88 -10.79 -0.71
C VAL A 367 20.25 -11.26 -0.19
N GLN A 368 20.22 -12.17 0.78
CA GLN A 368 21.37 -12.98 1.16
C GLN A 368 21.81 -13.83 -0.04
N THR A 369 22.87 -13.42 -0.72
CA THR A 369 23.57 -14.30 -1.67
C THR A 369 24.58 -15.14 -0.89
N GLU A 370 24.22 -16.40 -0.66
CA GLU A 370 25.12 -17.46 -0.21
C GLU A 370 26.14 -17.78 -1.34
N PRO A 371 27.45 -17.91 -1.06
CA PRO A 371 28.43 -18.22 -2.09
C PRO A 371 28.49 -19.73 -2.34
N GLU A 372 27.79 -20.21 -3.37
CA GLU A 372 27.94 -21.59 -3.83
C GLU A 372 29.33 -21.84 -4.45
N SER A 373 29.93 -22.91 -3.94
CA SER A 373 31.26 -23.41 -4.19
C SER A 373 31.48 -23.87 -5.64
N LYS A 374 32.53 -23.36 -6.29
CA LYS A 374 33.07 -23.92 -7.54
C LYS A 374 33.62 -25.34 -7.30
N PRO A 375 33.29 -26.34 -8.14
CA PRO A 375 33.95 -27.65 -8.08
C PRO A 375 35.34 -27.57 -8.73
N LYS A 376 36.39 -27.86 -7.95
CA LYS A 376 37.74 -28.13 -8.47
C LYS A 376 37.72 -29.50 -9.16
N VAL A 377 37.80 -29.50 -10.49
CA VAL A 377 38.06 -30.68 -11.30
C VAL A 377 39.50 -31.13 -11.05
N ASN A 378 39.66 -32.28 -10.39
CA ASN A 378 40.92 -32.99 -10.28
C ASN A 378 41.26 -33.65 -11.62
N ALA A 379 42.15 -33.03 -12.38
CA ALA A 379 42.84 -33.69 -13.49
C ALA A 379 43.90 -34.64 -12.90
N LYS A 380 43.56 -35.93 -12.82
CA LYS A 380 44.52 -37.01 -12.58
C LYS A 380 44.90 -37.58 -13.94
N THR A 381 46.04 -37.15 -14.45
CA THR A 381 46.71 -37.73 -15.61
C THR A 381 47.04 -39.20 -15.32
N ARG A 382 46.69 -40.07 -16.26
CA ARG A 382 47.09 -41.48 -16.30
C ARG A 382 48.37 -41.62 -17.11
#